data_AF-B4WP23-F1
#
_entry.id   AF-B4WP23-F1
#
_cell.length_a   1.000
_cell.length_b   1.000
_cell.length_c   1.000
_cell.angle_alpha   90.00
_cell.angle_beta   90.00
_cell.angle_gamma   90.00
#
_symmetry.space_group_name_H-M   'P 1'
#
loop_
_entity.id
_entity.type
_entity.pdbx_description
1 polymer ?
#
loop_
_entity_poly.entity_id
_entity_poly.type
_entity_poly.pdbx_seq_one_letter_code
_entity_poly.pdbx_strand_id
1 'polypeptide(L)' 'MVDATQLEGAYAAAWLPWIMIPMITYILPFPIFAIAFLWIEREGGEGGLDIDVMGSNAMSNEAMGRDISS' A
#
# COMPACT_ATOMS: atom_id res chain seq x y z
N MET A 1 -5.42 39.67 31.84
CA MET A 1 -5.49 39.87 30.38
C MET A 1 -5.23 38.51 29.77
N VAL A 2 -6.11 38.02 28.89
CA VAL A 2 -5.85 36.79 28.11
C VAL A 2 -4.75 37.13 27.11
N ASP A 3 -3.70 36.31 27.02
CA ASP A 3 -2.68 36.47 25.99
C ASP A 3 -3.23 35.92 24.66
N ALA A 4 -3.68 36.83 23.79
CA ALA A 4 -4.30 36.48 22.51
C ALA A 4 -3.27 36.18 21.41
N THR A 5 -1.97 36.21 21.73
CA THR A 5 -0.90 36.01 20.74
C THR A 5 -0.43 34.56 20.65
N GLN A 6 -0.86 33.71 21.58
CA GLN A 6 -0.40 32.32 21.70
C GLN A 6 -1.56 31.32 21.53
N LEU A 7 -1.22 30.12 21.07
CA LEU A 7 -2.16 28.99 21.03
C LEU A 7 -2.27 28.38 22.44
N GLU A 8 -3.14 28.96 23.27
CA GLU A 8 -3.47 28.43 24.59
C GLU A 8 -4.84 27.72 24.61
N GLY A 9 -5.00 26.78 25.54
CA GLY A 9 -6.24 26.05 25.77
C GLY A 9 -6.76 26.24 27.19
N ALA A 10 -7.98 26.77 27.35
CA ALA A 10 -8.66 26.86 28.65
C ALA A 10 -9.41 25.55 29.02
N TYR A 11 -8.90 24.39 28.59
CA TYR A 11 -9.46 23.07 28.82
C TYR A 11 -8.42 22.15 29.46
N ALA A 12 -8.86 21.07 30.11
CA ALA A 12 -7.97 20.12 30.77
C ALA A 12 -6.98 19.49 29.77
N ALA A 13 -5.70 19.40 30.16
CA ALA A 13 -4.61 18.92 29.31
C ALA A 13 -4.42 19.71 28.00
N ALA A 14 -4.37 21.05 28.09
CA ALA A 14 -4.11 21.95 26.96
C ALA A 14 -2.78 21.69 26.20
N TRP A 15 -1.84 20.96 26.79
CA TRP A 15 -0.62 20.49 26.12
C TRP A 15 -0.87 19.37 25.11
N LEU A 16 -2.03 18.70 25.17
CA LEU A 16 -2.33 17.51 24.39
C LEU A 16 -2.40 17.82 22.88
N PRO A 17 -3.04 18.90 22.40
CA PRO A 17 -3.01 19.22 20.97
C PRO A 17 -1.63 19.63 20.46
N TRP A 18 -0.78 20.19 21.33
CA TRP A 18 0.61 20.52 20.97
C TRP A 18 1.43 19.30 20.59
N ILE A 19 1.08 18.10 21.08
CA ILE A 19 1.76 16.85 20.71
C ILE A 19 0.90 15.95 19.78
N MET A 20 -0.41 15.93 19.96
CA MET A 20 -1.34 15.08 19.20
C MET A 20 -1.55 15.55 17.77
N ILE A 21 -1.73 16.86 17.55
CA ILE A 21 -1.86 17.42 16.21
C ILE A 21 -0.62 17.08 15.40
N PRO A 22 0.61 17.39 15.87
CA PRO A 22 1.79 17.03 15.11
C PRO A 22 1.96 15.54 14.86
N MET A 23 1.73 14.73 15.90
CA MET A 23 1.85 13.29 15.80
C MET A 23 0.91 12.70 14.74
N ILE A 24 -0.37 13.07 14.73
CA ILE A 24 -1.36 12.49 13.81
C ILE A 24 -1.23 13.07 12.40
N THR A 25 -0.90 14.36 12.27
CA THR A 25 -0.95 15.03 10.95
C THR A 25 0.35 14.91 10.15
N TYR A 26 1.50 14.70 10.80
CA TYR A 26 2.77 14.62 10.09
C TYR A 26 3.71 13.50 10.54
N ILE A 27 3.61 12.97 11.77
CA ILE A 27 4.49 11.85 12.19
C ILE A 27 3.90 10.51 11.76
N LEU A 28 2.64 10.25 12.10
CA LEU A 28 1.92 9.01 11.87
C LEU A 28 1.54 8.71 10.41
N PRO A 29 1.25 9.69 9.51
CA PRO A 29 0.84 9.35 8.16
C PRO A 29 1.97 8.70 7.36
N PHE A 30 3.23 9.10 7.55
CA PHE A 30 4.36 8.47 6.86
C PHE A 30 4.52 6.96 7.14
N PRO A 31 4.61 6.49 8.40
CA PRO A 31 4.68 5.06 8.69
C PRO A 31 3.39 4.32 8.31
N ILE A 32 2.21 4.95 8.43
CA ILE A 32 0.94 4.33 7.97
C ILE A 32 0.99 4.09 6.46
N PHE A 33 1.38 5.09 5.67
CA PHE A 33 1.50 4.93 4.21
C PHE A 33 2.60 3.95 3.83
N ALA A 34 3.72 3.92 4.56
CA ALA A 34 4.78 2.94 4.32
C ALA A 34 4.30 1.50 4.56
N ILE A 35 3.58 1.26 5.67
CA ILE A 35 3.02 -0.07 5.97
C ILE A 35 1.96 -0.45 4.93
N ALA A 36 1.06 0.47 4.58
CA ALA A 36 0.03 0.23 3.56
C ALA A 36 0.66 -0.06 2.19
N PHE A 37 1.69 0.70 1.80
CA PHE A 37 2.43 0.49 0.56
C PHE A 37 3.08 -0.89 0.52
N LEU A 38 3.81 -1.27 1.58
CA LEU A 38 4.41 -2.59 1.67
C LEU A 38 3.38 -3.71 1.63
N TRP A 39 2.20 -3.50 2.20
CA TRP A 39 1.12 -4.49 2.16
C TRP A 39 0.52 -4.66 0.76
N ILE A 40 0.30 -3.56 0.03
CA ILE A 40 -0.21 -3.58 -1.36
C ILE A 40 0.78 -4.27 -2.30
N GLU A 41 2.06 -3.88 -2.23
CA GLU A 41 3.12 -4.47 -3.08
C GLU A 41 3.44 -5.91 -2.69
N ARG A 42 3.08 -6.36 -1.48
CA ARG A 42 3.29 -7.76 -1.04
C ARG A 42 2.53 -8.75 -1.91
N GLU A 43 1.31 -8.42 -2.32
CA GLU A 43 0.43 -9.32 -3.10
C GLU A 43 0.47 -9.00 -4.60
N GLY A 44 0.89 -7.78 -4.99
CA GLY A 44 1.09 -7.39 -6.39
C GLY A 44 2.18 -8.16 -7.13
N GLY A 45 3.05 -8.89 -6.42
CA GLY A 45 4.04 -9.80 -6.99
C GLY A 45 3.56 -11.25 -7.19
N GLU A 46 2.44 -11.65 -6.58
CA GLU A 46 1.89 -13.01 -6.67
C GLU A 46 0.62 -13.09 -7.54
N GLY A 47 0.27 -11.98 -8.19
CA GLY A 47 -0.56 -11.97 -9.39
C GLY A 47 0.30 -12.29 -10.62
N GLY A 48 1.02 -13.42 -10.57
CA GLY A 48 1.69 -14.00 -11.73
C GLY A 48 0.62 -14.35 -12.76
N LEU A 49 0.28 -13.39 -13.61
CA LEU A 49 -0.51 -13.62 -14.81
C LEU A 49 0.06 -14.84 -15.52
N ASP A 50 -0.83 -15.80 -15.76
CA ASP A 50 -0.66 -17.13 -16.32
C ASP A 50 -0.08 -17.15 -17.76
N ILE A 51 0.90 -16.31 -18.06
CA ILE A 51 1.62 -16.24 -19.34
C ILE A 51 2.38 -17.55 -19.57
N ASP A 52 2.94 -18.15 -18.50
CA ASP A 52 3.63 -19.44 -18.61
C ASP A 52 2.66 -20.59 -18.94
N VAL A 53 1.41 -20.54 -18.45
CA VAL A 53 0.37 -21.53 -18.78
C VAL A 53 -0.16 -21.32 -20.20
N MET A 54 -0.36 -20.08 -20.65
CA MET A 54 -0.76 -19.80 -22.03
C MET A 54 0.32 -20.20 -23.05
N GLY A 55 1.60 -19.95 -22.74
CA GLY A 55 2.72 -20.37 -23.58
C GLY A 55 2.90 -21.89 -23.64
N SER A 56 2.73 -22.57 -22.51
CA SER A 56 2.81 -24.03 -22.41
C SER A 56 1.69 -24.74 -23.20
N ASN A 57 0.46 -24.25 -23.10
CA ASN A 57 -0.69 -24.82 -23.82
C ASN A 57 -0.62 -24.57 -25.34
N ALA A 58 -0.10 -23.41 -25.76
CA ALA A 58 0.12 -23.13 -27.18
C ALA A 58 1.16 -24.09 -27.79
N MET A 59 2.28 -24.32 -27.09
CA MET A 59 3.34 -25.22 -27.58
C MET A 59 2.91 -26.69 -27.59
N SER A 60 2.10 -27.12 -26.61
CA SER A 60 1.54 -28.47 -26.55
C SER A 60 0.60 -28.78 -27.72
N ASN A 61 -0.28 -27.83 -28.08
CA ASN A 61 -1.21 -28.00 -29.19
C ASN A 61 -0.53 -28.02 -30.57
N GLU A 62 0.56 -27.26 -30.76
CA GLU A 62 1.36 -27.29 -31.99
C GLU A 62 2.16 -28.59 -32.16
N ALA A 63 2.68 -29.16 -31.06
CA ALA A 63 3.34 -30.45 -31.08
C ALA A 63 2.35 -31.56 -31.46
N MET A 64 1.19 -31.60 -30.80
CA MET A 64 0.17 -32.61 -31.05
C MET A 64 -0.47 -32.49 -32.45
N GLY A 65 -0.57 -31.27 -33.01
CA GLY A 65 -1.10 -31.04 -34.36
C GLY A 65 -0.18 -31.51 -35.50
N ARG A 66 1.14 -31.58 -35.29
CA ARG A 66 2.08 -32.11 -36.30
C ARG A 66 2.01 -33.63 -36.40
N ASP A 67 1.85 -34.31 -35.27
CA ASP A 67 1.91 -35.78 -35.18
C ASP A 67 0.68 -36.47 -35.81
N ILE A 68 -0.42 -35.75 -36.01
CA ILE A 68 -1.65 -36.27 -36.61
C ILE A 68 -1.65 -36.10 -38.16
N SER A 69 -0.69 -35.34 -38.72
CA SER A 69 -0.64 -35.00 -40.15
C SER A 69 0.36 -35.79 -41.01
N SER A 70 1.06 -36.79 -40.45
CA SER A 70 1.91 -37.73 -41.18
C SER A 70 1.33 -39.13 -41.21
#